data_AF-A0A496LEK8-F1
#
_entry.id   AF-A0A496LEK8-F1
#
_cell.length_a   1.000
_cell.length_b   1.000
_cell.length_c   1.000
_cell.angle_alpha   90.00
_cell.angle_beta   90.00
_cell.angle_gamma   90.00
#
_symmetry.space_group_name_H-M   'P 1'
#
loop_
_entity.id
_entity.type
_entity.pdbx_description
1 polymer ?
#
loop_
_entity_poly.entity_id
_entity_poly.type
_entity_poly.pdbx_seq_one_letter_code
_entity_poly.pdbx_strand_id
1 'polypeptide(L)'
;MRKRIYLLGLLLVLSVSSFAMPAYPFPIKVKQPDGSELTIRIYGDEWFHYTTTDDGYLLQQQPNGVYEYAKFENNIIKSTGVMARSQRDDEERAFVKQLRRNPISRDMELSMRQLVKQEMGHQGHQRVPLFGQKKGLVILVEFQNLQFRSATAKQDFTNLLNQQGYSVNGATGCANEYFKACTENQLDPIFDVHGPYKLSQGYEHYGQNTGGGMAGRGTDKNVREMVIEAVNAVVADGVDLSPYDTDNDGKVDMVFVYYA
;
A
#
# COMPACT_ATOMS: atom_id res chain seq x y z
N MET A 1 50.16 -34.65 -2.82
CA MET A 1 49.69 -34.14 -4.13
C MET A 1 48.19 -34.44 -4.23
N ARG A 2 47.27 -33.50 -3.92
CA ARG A 2 46.46 -32.70 -4.88
C ARG A 2 45.88 -33.59 -6.00
N LYS A 3 44.56 -33.74 -6.24
CA LYS A 3 43.46 -32.75 -6.34
C LYS A 3 42.12 -33.51 -6.14
N ARG A 4 41.30 -33.21 -5.12
CA ARG A 4 40.05 -32.40 -5.17
C ARG A 4 39.27 -32.51 -6.50
N ILE A 5 38.20 -33.31 -6.50
CA ILE A 5 37.12 -33.25 -7.49
C ILE A 5 35.97 -32.49 -6.83
N TYR A 6 35.81 -31.23 -7.22
CA TYR A 6 34.65 -30.41 -6.90
C TYR A 6 33.61 -30.66 -7.99
N LEU A 7 32.49 -31.31 -7.68
CA LEU A 7 31.36 -31.38 -8.58
C LEU A 7 30.50 -30.13 -8.35
N LEU A 8 30.47 -29.27 -9.38
CA LEU A 8 29.61 -28.10 -9.54
C LEU A 8 28.14 -28.45 -9.25
N GLY A 9 27.58 -27.84 -8.20
CA GLY A 9 26.14 -27.60 -8.07
C GLY A 9 25.88 -26.14 -8.39
N LEU A 10 25.66 -25.81 -9.67
CA LEU A 10 25.24 -24.48 -10.11
C LEU A 10 23.78 -24.29 -9.70
N LEU A 11 23.56 -23.78 -8.48
CA LEU A 11 22.23 -23.41 -7.99
C LEU A 11 21.80 -22.14 -8.73
N LEU A 12 20.97 -22.33 -9.75
CA LEU A 12 20.39 -21.27 -10.57
C LEU A 12 19.27 -20.61 -9.76
N VAL A 13 19.63 -19.65 -8.91
CA VAL A 13 18.67 -18.76 -8.25
C VAL A 13 18.08 -17.87 -9.35
N LEU A 14 16.97 -18.31 -9.94
CA LEU A 14 16.08 -17.45 -10.72
C LEU A 14 15.47 -16.45 -9.73
N SER A 15 16.12 -15.30 -9.57
CA SER A 15 15.51 -14.13 -8.96
C SER A 15 14.33 -13.73 -9.85
N VAL A 16 13.12 -14.13 -9.44
CA VAL A 16 11.88 -13.63 -10.03
C VAL A 16 11.89 -12.13 -9.79
N SER A 17 12.25 -11.39 -10.83
CA SER A 17 12.17 -9.93 -10.81
C SER A 17 10.68 -9.62 -10.78
N SER A 18 10.17 -9.20 -9.62
CA SER A 18 8.82 -8.67 -9.51
C SER A 18 8.73 -7.48 -10.47
N PHE A 19 8.04 -7.66 -11.59
CA PHE A 19 7.77 -6.57 -12.51
C PHE A 19 6.79 -5.63 -11.82
N ALA A 20 7.23 -4.40 -11.58
CA ALA A 20 6.40 -3.32 -11.08
C ALA A 20 5.13 -3.23 -11.95
N MET A 21 3.94 -3.20 -11.32
CA MET A 21 2.71 -3.11 -12.10
C MET A 21 2.57 -1.67 -12.61
N PRO A 22 2.51 -1.46 -13.93
CA PRO A 22 2.32 -0.11 -14.46
C PRO A 22 0.96 0.43 -14.03
N ALA A 23 0.89 1.74 -13.82
CA ALA A 23 -0.36 2.42 -13.54
C ALA A 23 -1.41 2.16 -14.64
N TYR A 24 -2.69 2.25 -14.27
CA TYR A 24 -3.81 2.06 -15.20
C TYR A 24 -3.65 2.98 -16.43
N PRO A 25 -3.51 2.43 -17.65
CA PRO A 25 -2.98 3.18 -18.79
C PRO A 25 -4.04 4.01 -19.53
N PHE A 26 -5.32 3.88 -19.18
CA PHE A 26 -6.42 4.54 -19.89
C PHE A 26 -6.93 5.78 -19.14
N PRO A 27 -7.53 6.75 -19.85
CA PRO A 27 -8.12 7.92 -19.22
C PRO A 27 -9.18 7.56 -18.17
N ILE A 28 -9.19 8.27 -17.05
CA ILE A 28 -10.16 8.13 -15.97
C ILE A 28 -10.96 9.43 -15.87
N LYS A 29 -12.28 9.33 -15.79
CA LYS A 29 -13.14 10.46 -15.49
C LYS A 29 -13.33 10.58 -13.99
N VAL A 30 -13.08 11.77 -13.44
CA VAL A 30 -13.31 12.11 -12.04
C VAL A 30 -14.26 13.30 -11.95
N LYS A 31 -15.06 13.35 -10.89
CA LYS A 31 -15.88 14.52 -10.54
C LYS A 31 -15.15 15.36 -9.53
N GLN A 32 -15.02 16.65 -9.82
CA GLN A 32 -14.53 17.63 -8.87
C GLN A 32 -15.62 17.98 -7.84
N PRO A 33 -15.28 18.57 -6.67
CA PRO A 33 -16.27 18.94 -5.66
C PRO A 33 -17.31 19.97 -6.12
N ASP A 34 -17.00 20.78 -7.14
CA ASP A 34 -17.96 21.72 -7.75
C ASP A 34 -18.93 21.04 -8.75
N GLY A 35 -18.82 19.72 -8.93
CA GLY A 35 -19.64 18.92 -9.85
C GLY A 35 -19.09 18.86 -11.28
N SER A 36 -18.04 19.62 -11.61
CA SER A 36 -17.41 19.57 -12.94
C SER A 36 -16.67 18.24 -13.17
N GLU A 37 -16.52 17.86 -14.43
CA GLU A 37 -15.78 16.66 -14.82
C GLU A 37 -14.33 16.98 -15.18
N LEU A 38 -13.41 16.11 -14.75
CA LEU A 38 -12.01 16.12 -15.14
C LEU A 38 -11.62 14.75 -15.72
N THR A 39 -10.98 14.75 -16.88
CA THR A 39 -10.39 13.54 -17.47
C THR A 39 -8.89 13.53 -17.17
N ILE A 40 -8.45 12.52 -16.42
CA ILE A 40 -7.06 12.36 -15.98
C ILE A 40 -6.39 11.16 -16.63
N ARG A 41 -5.05 11.18 -16.66
CA ARG A 41 -4.18 10.05 -16.98
C ARG A 41 -3.17 9.87 -15.87
N ILE A 42 -2.91 8.62 -15.49
CA ILE A 42 -1.91 8.27 -14.48
C ILE A 42 -0.76 7.57 -15.19
N TYR A 43 0.46 7.99 -14.89
CA TYR A 43 1.69 7.43 -15.43
C TYR A 43 2.56 6.91 -14.30
N GLY A 44 3.40 5.91 -14.60
CA GLY A 44 4.40 5.41 -13.68
C GLY A 44 4.05 4.07 -13.03
N ASP A 45 4.62 3.82 -11.86
CA ASP A 45 4.57 2.57 -11.09
C ASP A 45 4.72 2.83 -9.57
N GLU A 46 4.90 1.78 -8.77
CA GLU A 46 5.04 1.87 -7.30
C GLU A 46 6.25 2.71 -6.86
N TRP A 47 7.21 2.96 -7.75
CA TRP A 47 8.43 3.69 -7.45
C TRP A 47 8.33 5.18 -7.79
N PHE A 48 7.54 5.54 -8.79
CA PHE A 48 7.24 6.93 -9.13
C PHE A 48 6.01 6.98 -10.03
N HIS A 49 5.04 7.82 -9.69
CA HIS A 49 3.87 8.05 -10.51
C HIS A 49 3.47 9.53 -10.52
N TYR A 50 2.76 9.94 -11.56
CA TYR A 50 2.22 11.29 -11.68
C TYR A 50 0.92 11.27 -12.47
N THR A 51 0.08 12.29 -12.22
CA THR A 51 -1.21 12.43 -12.89
C THR A 51 -1.21 13.65 -13.78
N THR A 52 -1.82 13.56 -14.95
CA THR A 52 -2.05 14.72 -15.84
C THR A 52 -3.50 14.82 -16.26
N THR A 53 -3.89 15.98 -16.78
CA THR A 53 -5.05 16.10 -17.66
C THR A 53 -4.82 15.29 -18.95
N ASP A 54 -5.89 14.99 -19.71
CA ASP A 54 -5.78 14.27 -20.99
C ASP A 54 -4.89 15.00 -22.02
N ASP A 55 -4.77 16.33 -21.92
CA ASP A 55 -3.90 17.17 -22.76
C ASP A 55 -2.53 17.50 -22.14
N GLY A 56 -2.14 16.81 -21.06
CA GLY A 56 -0.76 16.73 -20.59
C GLY A 56 -0.33 17.78 -19.55
N TYR A 57 -1.26 18.42 -18.84
CA TYR A 57 -0.91 19.31 -17.73
C TYR A 57 -0.84 18.52 -16.42
N LEU A 58 0.24 18.71 -15.67
CA LEU A 58 0.48 18.00 -14.41
C LEU A 58 -0.59 18.37 -13.36
N LEU A 59 -1.02 17.38 -12.60
CA LEU A 59 -2.03 17.50 -11.55
C LEU A 59 -1.47 17.01 -10.21
N GLN A 60 -1.96 17.62 -9.13
CA GLN A 60 -1.78 17.14 -7.77
C GLN A 60 -3.13 17.09 -7.08
N GLN A 61 -3.50 15.90 -6.60
CA GLN A 61 -4.67 15.78 -5.73
C GLN A 61 -4.34 16.32 -4.34
N GLN A 62 -5.19 17.21 -3.85
CA GLN A 62 -5.11 17.77 -2.50
C GLN A 62 -5.77 16.84 -1.48
N PRO A 63 -5.49 16.99 -0.17
CA PRO A 63 -6.08 16.15 0.88
C PRO A 63 -7.63 16.16 0.93
N ASN A 64 -8.27 17.18 0.37
CA ASN A 64 -9.73 17.29 0.23
C ASN A 64 -10.28 16.60 -1.04
N GLY A 65 -9.44 15.90 -1.80
CA GLY A 65 -9.80 15.19 -3.02
C GLY A 65 -9.78 16.03 -4.29
N VAL A 66 -9.60 17.36 -4.21
CA VAL A 66 -9.57 18.25 -5.37
C VAL A 66 -8.32 17.99 -6.20
N TYR A 67 -8.48 17.82 -7.52
CA TYR A 67 -7.34 17.84 -8.44
C TYR A 67 -7.05 19.27 -8.87
N GLU A 68 -5.85 19.73 -8.54
CA GLU A 68 -5.36 21.05 -8.92
C GLU A 68 -4.20 20.93 -9.90
N TYR A 69 -4.02 21.93 -10.77
CA TYR A 69 -2.83 22.02 -11.62
C TYR A 69 -1.57 22.09 -10.76
N ALA A 70 -0.50 21.48 -11.25
CA ALA A 70 0.76 21.39 -10.52
C ALA A 70 1.95 21.75 -11.40
N LYS A 71 3.07 22.06 -10.73
CA LYS A 71 4.39 22.22 -11.33
C LYS A 71 5.33 21.19 -10.75
N PHE A 72 6.31 20.79 -11.55
CA PHE A 72 7.40 19.94 -11.08
C PHE A 72 8.63 20.81 -10.82
N GLU A 73 8.97 21.00 -9.55
CA GLU A 73 10.07 21.86 -9.11
C GLU A 73 10.81 21.17 -7.95
N ASN A 74 12.14 21.15 -7.99
CA ASN A 74 12.98 20.52 -6.95
C ASN A 74 12.57 19.07 -6.63
N ASN A 75 12.28 18.27 -7.66
CA ASN A 75 11.85 16.87 -7.54
C ASN A 75 10.49 16.65 -6.82
N ILE A 76 9.71 17.73 -6.65
CA ILE A 76 8.40 17.73 -5.99
C ILE A 76 7.32 18.16 -6.98
N ILE A 77 6.17 17.47 -6.95
CA ILE A 77 4.96 17.91 -7.63
C ILE A 77 4.22 18.87 -6.69
N LYS A 78 4.28 20.17 -7.01
CA LYS A 78 3.71 21.23 -6.18
C LYS A 78 2.44 21.77 -6.81
N SER A 79 1.36 21.77 -6.04
CA SER A 79 0.09 22.37 -6.49
C SER A 79 0.21 23.88 -6.72
N THR A 80 -0.58 24.37 -7.66
CA THR A 80 -0.77 25.79 -7.94
C THR A 80 -1.99 26.40 -7.25
N GLY A 81 -2.85 25.58 -6.63
CA GLY A 81 -4.11 26.04 -6.02
C GLY A 81 -5.26 26.25 -7.01
N VAL A 82 -5.03 26.03 -8.31
CA VAL A 82 -6.06 26.18 -9.35
C VAL A 82 -6.66 24.82 -9.67
N MET A 83 -7.95 24.64 -9.38
CA MET A 83 -8.68 23.41 -9.70
C MET A 83 -8.76 23.17 -11.20
N ALA A 84 -8.50 21.93 -11.63
CA ALA A 84 -8.50 21.55 -13.03
C ALA A 84 -9.87 21.00 -13.49
N ARG A 85 -10.30 21.39 -14.68
CA ARG A 85 -11.53 20.89 -15.32
C ARG A 85 -11.28 20.43 -16.75
N SER A 86 -12.10 19.49 -17.24
CA SER A 86 -12.10 19.15 -18.68
C SER A 86 -12.65 20.30 -19.52
N GLN A 87 -13.74 20.91 -19.04
CA GLN A 87 -14.35 22.09 -19.63
C GLN A 87 -13.82 23.33 -18.93
N ARG A 88 -12.74 23.89 -19.48
CA ARG A 88 -12.09 25.09 -18.93
C ARG A 88 -12.89 26.34 -19.23
N ASP A 89 -12.93 27.28 -18.31
CA ASP A 89 -13.37 28.66 -18.59
C ASP A 89 -12.23 29.48 -19.22
N ASP A 90 -12.48 30.76 -19.51
CA ASP A 90 -11.46 31.64 -20.13
C ASP A 90 -10.27 31.93 -19.22
N GLU A 91 -10.51 32.03 -17.91
CA GLU A 91 -9.48 32.29 -16.91
C GLU A 91 -8.55 31.06 -16.77
N GLU A 92 -9.13 29.87 -16.67
CA GLU A 92 -8.42 28.60 -16.63
C GLU A 92 -7.65 28.37 -17.94
N ARG A 93 -8.24 28.67 -19.11
CA ARG A 93 -7.54 28.62 -20.40
C ARG A 93 -6.33 29.55 -20.45
N ALA A 94 -6.44 30.76 -19.91
CA ALA A 94 -5.33 31.71 -19.85
C ALA A 94 -4.24 31.22 -18.88
N PHE A 95 -4.64 30.63 -17.76
CA PHE A 95 -3.74 30.09 -16.75
C PHE A 95 -2.92 28.90 -17.28
N VAL A 96 -3.55 27.89 -17.88
CA VAL A 96 -2.83 26.68 -18.35
C VAL A 96 -1.85 26.97 -19.47
N LYS A 97 -2.00 28.07 -20.22
CA LYS A 97 -1.01 28.52 -21.21
C LYS A 97 0.34 28.90 -20.58
N GLN A 98 0.36 29.22 -19.29
CA GLN A 98 1.58 29.52 -18.54
C GLN A 98 2.27 28.26 -18.01
N LEU A 99 1.60 27.10 -18.08
CA LEU A 99 2.13 25.83 -17.60
C LEU A 99 2.80 25.04 -18.73
N ARG A 100 3.83 24.28 -18.37
CA ARG A 100 4.50 23.37 -19.28
C ARG A 100 3.66 22.09 -19.43
N ARG A 101 3.34 21.72 -20.67
CA ARG A 101 2.77 20.40 -21.00
C ARG A 101 3.84 19.33 -20.91
N ASN A 102 3.45 18.16 -20.40
CA ASN A 102 4.29 16.98 -20.21
C ASN A 102 5.66 17.34 -19.58
N PRO A 103 5.67 17.94 -18.37
CA PRO A 103 6.90 18.44 -17.77
C PRO A 103 7.86 17.33 -17.33
N ILE A 104 7.36 16.10 -17.15
CA ILE A 104 8.14 14.93 -16.72
C ILE A 104 8.65 14.18 -17.95
N SER A 105 9.97 14.17 -18.15
CA SER A 105 10.61 13.34 -19.17
C SER A 105 10.87 11.92 -18.67
N ARG A 106 11.14 11.00 -19.59
CA ARG A 106 11.51 9.62 -19.25
C ARG A 106 12.78 9.54 -18.37
N ASP A 107 13.78 10.37 -18.65
CA ASP A 107 15.03 10.38 -17.86
C ASP A 107 14.78 10.89 -16.44
N MET A 108 13.89 11.87 -16.30
CA MET A 108 13.45 12.37 -15.01
C MET A 108 12.67 11.30 -14.23
N GLU A 109 11.77 10.59 -14.90
CA GLU A 109 11.02 9.46 -14.33
C GLU A 109 11.97 8.39 -13.77
N LEU A 110 12.97 7.98 -14.54
CA LEU A 110 13.98 7.00 -14.12
C LEU A 110 14.83 7.52 -12.94
N SER A 111 15.24 8.78 -13.00
CA SER A 111 16.03 9.42 -11.93
C SER A 111 15.23 9.47 -10.61
N MET A 112 13.94 9.80 -10.68
CA MET A 112 13.05 9.81 -9.52
C MET A 112 12.86 8.42 -8.92
N ARG A 113 12.64 7.39 -9.76
CA ARG A 113 12.56 6.00 -9.29
C ARG A 113 13.80 5.58 -8.51
N GLN A 114 14.99 5.92 -9.02
CA GLN A 114 16.24 5.57 -8.36
C GLN A 114 16.38 6.27 -7.01
N LEU A 115 15.99 7.54 -6.93
CA LEU A 115 16.01 8.31 -5.70
C LEU A 115 15.05 7.73 -4.65
N VAL A 116 13.81 7.39 -5.03
CA VAL A 116 12.85 6.73 -4.13
C VAL A 116 13.36 5.36 -3.67
N LYS A 117 13.99 4.58 -4.55
CA LYS A 117 14.62 3.30 -4.18
C LYS A 117 15.73 3.47 -3.16
N GLN A 118 16.52 4.54 -3.25
CA GLN A 118 17.59 4.84 -2.30
C GLN A 118 17.03 5.29 -0.94
N GLU A 119 15.98 6.11 -0.93
CA GLU A 119 15.33 6.51 0.33
C GLU A 119 14.60 5.36 1.02
N MET A 120 13.90 4.50 0.27
CA MET A 120 13.27 3.29 0.82
C MET A 120 14.29 2.21 1.16
N GLY A 121 15.42 2.20 0.46
CA GLY A 121 16.52 1.27 0.67
C GLY A 121 17.31 1.66 1.91
N HIS A 122 16.77 1.37 3.09
CA HIS A 122 17.47 1.03 4.34
C HIS A 122 16.51 1.13 5.54
N GLN A 123 15.54 0.23 5.63
CA GLN A 123 15.21 -0.39 6.92
C GLN A 123 15.07 -1.89 6.65
N GLY A 124 16.19 -2.61 6.77
CA GLY A 124 16.11 -4.05 6.87
C GLY A 124 15.32 -4.32 8.15
N HIS A 125 14.02 -4.60 8.02
CA HIS A 125 13.29 -5.23 9.10
C HIS A 125 14.13 -6.42 9.53
N GLN A 126 14.43 -6.47 10.83
CA GLN A 126 15.14 -7.58 11.43
C GLN A 126 14.38 -8.83 11.00
N ARG A 127 14.99 -9.64 10.14
CA ARG A 127 14.33 -10.81 9.58
C ARG A 127 14.18 -11.78 10.72
N VAL A 128 13.01 -11.78 11.36
CA VAL A 128 12.64 -12.78 12.36
C VAL A 128 12.86 -14.15 11.71
N PRO A 129 13.64 -15.06 12.30
CA PRO A 129 13.79 -16.40 11.78
C PRO A 129 12.43 -17.11 11.80
N LEU A 130 11.79 -17.20 10.62
CA LEU A 130 10.47 -17.79 10.45
C LEU A 130 10.58 -19.31 10.32
N PHE A 131 10.88 -19.97 11.45
CA PHE A 131 10.87 -21.44 11.55
C PHE A 131 9.90 -21.92 12.63
N GLY A 132 9.38 -23.12 12.43
CA GLY A 132 8.45 -23.77 13.34
C GLY A 132 7.11 -23.06 13.41
N GLN A 133 6.41 -23.28 14.53
CA GLN A 133 5.11 -22.70 14.76
C GLN A 133 5.22 -21.26 15.26
N LYS A 134 4.58 -20.32 14.58
CA LYS A 134 4.68 -18.89 14.86
C LYS A 134 3.30 -18.24 14.86
N LYS A 135 2.93 -17.54 15.94
CA LYS A 135 1.64 -16.84 16.01
C LYS A 135 1.73 -15.46 15.37
N GLY A 136 0.79 -15.15 14.49
CA GLY A 136 0.56 -13.80 13.97
C GLY A 136 -0.72 -13.22 14.55
N LEU A 137 -0.64 -11.98 15.05
CA LEU A 137 -1.79 -11.23 15.52
C LEU A 137 -2.54 -10.66 14.31
N VAL A 138 -3.81 -11.03 14.16
CA VAL A 138 -4.68 -10.50 13.12
C VAL A 138 -5.80 -9.71 13.77
N ILE A 139 -5.95 -8.44 13.40
CA ILE A 139 -6.92 -7.52 13.98
C ILE A 139 -7.89 -7.11 12.88
N LEU A 140 -9.17 -7.39 13.08
CA LEU A 140 -10.23 -6.87 12.23
C LEU A 140 -10.71 -5.53 12.80
N VAL A 141 -10.81 -4.50 11.96
CA VAL A 141 -11.30 -3.18 12.37
C VAL A 141 -12.41 -2.68 11.45
N GLU A 142 -13.35 -1.98 12.06
CA GLU A 142 -14.42 -1.24 11.40
C GLU A 142 -14.26 0.25 11.69
N PHE A 143 -14.77 1.09 10.81
CA PHE A 143 -14.75 2.53 11.00
C PHE A 143 -16.09 3.01 11.55
N GLN A 144 -16.15 4.25 12.06
CA GLN A 144 -17.43 4.78 12.53
C GLN A 144 -18.55 4.75 11.48
N ASN A 145 -18.17 4.93 10.21
CA ASN A 145 -19.04 5.05 9.06
C ASN A 145 -18.96 3.89 8.05
N LEU A 146 -18.17 2.84 8.32
CA LEU A 146 -18.01 1.70 7.41
C LEU A 146 -17.74 0.41 8.19
N GLN A 147 -18.47 -0.65 7.87
CA GLN A 147 -18.46 -1.94 8.58
C GLN A 147 -18.27 -3.09 7.59
N PHE A 148 -17.81 -4.24 8.08
CA PHE A 148 -17.70 -5.42 7.23
C PHE A 148 -19.07 -5.84 6.72
N ARG A 149 -19.14 -6.21 5.44
CA ARG A 149 -20.39 -6.73 4.86
C ARG A 149 -20.77 -8.10 5.43
N SER A 150 -19.78 -8.88 5.84
CA SER A 150 -20.03 -10.20 6.45
C SER A 150 -20.35 -10.04 7.93
N ALA A 151 -21.51 -10.55 8.34
CA ALA A 151 -21.89 -10.65 9.75
C ALA A 151 -20.99 -11.64 10.54
N THR A 152 -20.24 -12.50 9.84
CA THR A 152 -19.33 -13.49 10.43
C THR A 152 -17.87 -13.19 10.11
N ALA A 153 -17.50 -11.92 9.88
CA ALA A 153 -16.16 -11.50 9.45
C ALA A 153 -15.02 -12.19 10.21
N LYS A 154 -15.09 -12.25 11.56
CA LYS A 154 -14.09 -12.96 12.38
C LYS A 154 -13.90 -14.42 11.94
N GLN A 155 -14.99 -15.15 11.77
CA GLN A 155 -14.94 -16.56 11.36
C GLN A 155 -14.48 -16.70 9.91
N ASP A 156 -14.92 -15.81 9.03
CA ASP A 156 -14.57 -15.86 7.60
C ASP A 156 -13.05 -15.67 7.41
N PHE A 157 -12.46 -14.68 8.11
CA PHE A 157 -11.01 -14.48 8.10
C PHE A 157 -10.27 -15.60 8.81
N THR A 158 -10.80 -16.12 9.93
CA THR A 158 -10.21 -17.30 10.60
C THR A 158 -10.13 -18.49 9.64
N ASN A 159 -11.19 -18.72 8.85
CA ASN A 159 -11.24 -19.80 7.87
C ASN A 159 -10.27 -19.54 6.71
N LEU A 160 -10.30 -18.34 6.13
CA LEU A 160 -9.39 -17.93 5.05
C LEU A 160 -7.92 -18.13 5.42
N LEU A 161 -7.57 -17.83 6.67
CA LEU A 161 -6.18 -17.84 7.13
C LEU A 161 -5.71 -19.20 7.64
N ASN A 162 -6.59 -20.00 8.25
CA ASN A 162 -6.19 -21.22 8.97
C ASN A 162 -6.95 -22.50 8.59
N GLN A 163 -8.10 -22.44 7.91
CA GLN A 163 -8.89 -23.65 7.63
C GLN A 163 -8.19 -24.52 6.59
N GLN A 164 -7.84 -25.74 6.97
CA GLN A 164 -7.28 -26.72 6.05
C GLN A 164 -8.24 -26.98 4.87
N GLY A 165 -7.72 -26.95 3.64
CA GLY A 165 -8.51 -27.14 2.42
C GLY A 165 -9.51 -26.00 2.13
N TYR A 166 -9.25 -24.79 2.61
CA TYR A 166 -10.10 -23.62 2.32
C TYR A 166 -10.26 -23.43 0.81
N SER A 167 -11.52 -23.36 0.35
CA SER A 167 -11.87 -23.40 -1.08
C SER A 167 -12.92 -22.38 -1.52
N VAL A 168 -13.25 -21.43 -0.65
CA VAL A 168 -14.22 -20.37 -0.97
C VAL A 168 -13.65 -19.45 -2.05
N ASN A 169 -14.49 -18.99 -2.98
CA ASN A 169 -14.13 -18.08 -4.08
C ASN A 169 -12.99 -18.60 -5.00
N GLY A 170 -12.86 -19.93 -5.14
CA GLY A 170 -11.84 -20.54 -6.00
C GLY A 170 -10.45 -20.61 -5.36
N ALA A 171 -10.34 -20.36 -4.05
CA ALA A 171 -9.12 -20.63 -3.30
C ALA A 171 -8.73 -22.11 -3.39
N THR A 172 -7.43 -22.38 -3.34
CA THR A 172 -6.87 -23.75 -3.38
C THR A 172 -6.27 -24.18 -2.04
N GLY A 173 -6.53 -23.43 -0.99
CA GLY A 173 -5.99 -23.62 0.36
C GLY A 173 -6.06 -22.31 1.17
N CYS A 174 -5.74 -22.39 2.46
CA CYS A 174 -5.65 -21.22 3.34
C CYS A 174 -4.25 -20.58 3.34
N ALA A 175 -4.11 -19.41 3.96
CA ALA A 175 -2.82 -18.73 4.09
C ALA A 175 -1.77 -19.60 4.80
N ASN A 176 -2.14 -20.31 5.88
CA ASN A 176 -1.25 -21.25 6.57
C ASN A 176 -0.70 -22.31 5.60
N GLU A 177 -1.55 -22.95 4.81
CA GLU A 177 -1.15 -23.98 3.83
C GLU A 177 -0.21 -23.39 2.76
N TYR A 178 -0.49 -22.17 2.29
CA TYR A 178 0.38 -21.48 1.34
C TYR A 178 1.79 -21.26 1.90
N PHE A 179 1.91 -20.74 3.13
CA PHE A 179 3.22 -20.51 3.74
C PHE A 179 3.96 -21.80 4.04
N LYS A 180 3.26 -22.86 4.47
CA LYS A 180 3.86 -24.19 4.66
C LYS A 180 4.38 -24.76 3.34
N ALA A 181 3.59 -24.67 2.27
CA ALA A 181 4.01 -25.12 0.95
C ALA A 181 5.24 -24.35 0.44
N CYS A 182 5.25 -23.01 0.57
CA CYS A 182 6.37 -22.17 0.13
C CYS A 182 7.67 -22.40 0.91
N THR A 183 7.58 -22.97 2.11
CA THR A 183 8.72 -23.14 3.01
C THR A 183 9.06 -24.62 3.25
N GLU A 184 8.46 -25.56 2.49
CA GLU A 184 8.61 -27.00 2.73
C GLU A 184 8.31 -27.40 4.18
N ASN A 185 7.26 -26.81 4.76
CA ASN A 185 6.82 -26.95 6.16
C ASN A 185 7.82 -26.41 7.21
N GLN A 186 8.81 -25.61 6.81
CA GLN A 186 9.72 -24.97 7.76
C GLN A 186 9.02 -23.89 8.58
N LEU A 187 7.98 -23.23 8.05
CA LEU A 187 7.13 -22.28 8.76
C LEU A 187 5.70 -22.81 8.88
N ASP A 188 5.15 -22.80 10.11
CA ASP A 188 3.75 -23.15 10.41
C ASP A 188 3.05 -21.98 11.12
N PRO A 189 2.53 -20.99 10.37
CA PRO A 189 1.99 -19.79 10.99
C PRO A 189 0.58 -20.01 11.53
N ILE A 190 0.31 -19.60 12.77
CA ILE A 190 -1.05 -19.56 13.33
C ILE A 190 -1.53 -18.12 13.31
N PHE A 191 -2.58 -17.83 12.54
CA PHE A 191 -3.17 -16.50 12.48
C PHE A 191 -4.29 -16.36 13.51
N ASP A 192 -4.03 -15.66 14.60
CA ASP A 192 -4.98 -15.45 15.70
C ASP A 192 -5.82 -14.20 15.43
N VAL A 193 -7.10 -14.39 15.08
CA VAL A 193 -8.00 -13.34 14.59
C VAL A 193 -8.83 -12.74 15.72
N HIS A 194 -8.77 -11.42 15.87
CA HIS A 194 -9.48 -10.63 16.88
C HIS A 194 -10.37 -9.56 16.25
N GLY A 195 -11.38 -9.09 17.00
CA GLY A 195 -12.38 -8.13 16.51
C GLY A 195 -13.58 -8.78 15.79
N PRO A 196 -14.32 -8.03 14.95
CA PRO A 196 -14.04 -6.65 14.54
C PRO A 196 -14.15 -5.62 15.67
N TYR A 197 -13.22 -4.66 15.71
CA TYR A 197 -13.26 -3.53 16.63
C TYR A 197 -13.65 -2.25 15.91
N LYS A 198 -14.59 -1.49 16.47
CA LYS A 198 -15.00 -0.21 15.89
C LYS A 198 -14.05 0.91 16.31
N LEU A 199 -13.34 1.48 15.35
CA LEU A 199 -12.47 2.63 15.54
C LEU A 199 -13.28 3.92 15.74
N SER A 200 -12.61 4.93 16.29
CA SER A 200 -13.21 6.19 16.74
C SER A 200 -13.53 7.16 15.61
N GLN A 201 -12.81 7.11 14.49
CA GLN A 201 -13.03 7.96 13.32
C GLN A 201 -13.57 7.20 12.10
N GLY A 202 -13.96 7.94 11.05
CA GLY A 202 -14.34 7.38 9.76
C GLY A 202 -13.14 6.96 8.90
N TYR A 203 -13.35 6.13 7.89
CA TYR A 203 -12.27 5.60 7.04
C TYR A 203 -11.48 6.71 6.31
N GLU A 204 -12.14 7.82 5.97
CA GLU A 204 -11.53 8.97 5.30
C GLU A 204 -10.47 9.66 6.18
N HIS A 205 -10.63 9.63 7.51
CA HIS A 205 -9.65 10.19 8.43
C HIS A 205 -8.36 9.36 8.40
N TYR A 206 -8.46 8.05 8.60
CA TYR A 206 -7.29 7.17 8.65
C TYR A 206 -6.60 7.03 7.28
N GLY A 207 -7.37 7.03 6.19
CA GLY A 207 -6.89 6.96 4.81
C GLY A 207 -6.56 8.33 4.18
N GLN A 208 -6.48 9.40 4.97
CA GLN A 208 -6.17 10.72 4.44
C GLN A 208 -4.74 10.78 3.88
N ASN A 209 -4.59 11.26 2.65
CA ASN A 209 -3.29 11.54 2.05
C ASN A 209 -2.73 12.89 2.52
N THR A 210 -1.41 12.97 2.74
CA THR A 210 -0.72 14.24 3.07
C THR A 210 -0.63 15.23 1.91
N GLY A 211 -0.73 14.75 0.66
CA GLY A 211 -0.64 15.54 -0.58
C GLY A 211 0.80 15.99 -0.91
N GLY A 212 1.21 15.88 -2.19
CA GLY A 212 2.38 16.57 -2.74
C GLY A 212 3.74 16.30 -2.08
N GLY A 213 4.10 15.04 -1.85
CA GLY A 213 5.43 14.67 -1.39
C GLY A 213 6.48 14.55 -2.51
N MET A 214 7.70 14.16 -2.12
CA MET A 214 8.79 13.94 -3.07
C MET A 214 8.38 12.91 -4.13
N ALA A 215 8.72 13.17 -5.39
CA ALA A 215 8.32 12.33 -6.51
C ALA A 215 6.78 12.20 -6.63
N GLY A 216 6.00 13.20 -6.20
CA GLY A 216 4.54 13.18 -6.31
C GLY A 216 3.85 12.22 -5.35
N ARG A 217 4.59 11.57 -4.45
CA ARG A 217 4.05 10.57 -3.53
C ARG A 217 3.42 11.26 -2.32
N GLY A 218 2.11 11.17 -2.19
CA GLY A 218 1.45 11.38 -0.89
C GLY A 218 1.79 10.24 0.06
N THR A 219 1.89 10.52 1.35
CA THR A 219 1.92 9.48 2.39
C THR A 219 0.58 9.41 3.09
N ASP A 220 0.22 8.25 3.61
CA ASP A 220 -0.94 8.14 4.50
C ASP A 220 -0.65 8.90 5.79
N LYS A 221 -1.47 9.91 6.08
CA LYS A 221 -1.25 10.83 7.20
C LYS A 221 -1.49 10.16 8.54
N ASN A 222 -2.56 9.36 8.62
CA ASN A 222 -3.11 8.87 9.89
C ASN A 222 -3.12 7.33 9.99
N VAL A 223 -2.47 6.60 9.07
CA VAL A 223 -2.43 5.12 9.11
C VAL A 223 -1.79 4.59 10.41
N ARG A 224 -0.78 5.30 10.94
CA ARG A 224 -0.15 4.93 12.22
C ARG A 224 -1.13 5.02 13.39
N GLU A 225 -2.01 6.01 13.38
CA GLU A 225 -3.05 6.17 14.39
C GLU A 225 -4.03 4.99 14.35
N MET A 226 -4.45 4.57 13.15
CA MET A 226 -5.31 3.40 12.96
C MET A 226 -4.71 2.14 13.59
N VAL A 227 -3.42 1.88 13.35
CA VAL A 227 -2.74 0.70 13.89
C VAL A 227 -2.62 0.76 15.42
N ILE A 228 -2.32 1.93 15.98
CA ILE A 228 -2.26 2.12 17.45
C ILE A 228 -3.62 1.85 18.08
N GLU A 229 -4.69 2.38 17.48
CA GLU A 229 -6.05 2.20 18.00
C GLU A 229 -6.52 0.75 17.90
N ALA A 230 -6.21 0.06 16.80
CA ALA A 230 -6.50 -1.36 16.61
C ALA A 230 -5.83 -2.22 17.70
N VAL A 231 -4.54 -1.99 17.98
CA VAL A 231 -3.80 -2.72 19.02
C VAL A 231 -4.34 -2.40 20.41
N ASN A 232 -4.66 -1.14 20.70
CA ASN A 232 -5.26 -0.77 21.98
C ASN A 232 -6.62 -1.45 22.20
N ALA A 233 -7.44 -1.60 21.15
CA ALA A 233 -8.72 -2.30 21.24
C ALA A 233 -8.54 -3.79 21.59
N VAL A 234 -7.55 -4.46 20.97
CA VAL A 234 -7.18 -5.85 21.29
C VAL A 234 -6.75 -6.00 22.75
N VAL A 235 -5.90 -5.10 23.25
CA VAL A 235 -5.44 -5.13 24.64
C VAL A 235 -6.60 -4.85 25.61
N ALA A 236 -7.50 -3.93 25.26
CA ALA A 236 -8.69 -3.62 26.07
C ALA A 236 -9.67 -4.79 26.14
N ASP A 237 -9.70 -5.66 25.13
CA ASP A 237 -10.46 -6.93 25.12
C ASP A 237 -9.78 -8.05 25.95
N GLY A 238 -8.65 -7.74 26.60
CA GLY A 238 -7.94 -8.65 27.50
C GLY A 238 -7.02 -9.65 26.80
N VAL A 239 -6.69 -9.43 25.52
CA VAL A 239 -5.78 -10.29 24.77
C VAL A 239 -4.33 -10.05 25.23
N ASP A 240 -3.68 -11.11 25.67
CA ASP A 240 -2.25 -11.11 25.97
C ASP A 240 -1.43 -11.07 24.66
N LEU A 241 -0.53 -10.09 24.56
CA LEU A 241 0.32 -9.91 23.39
C LEU A 241 1.65 -10.68 23.47
N SER A 242 2.01 -11.21 24.65
CA SER A 242 3.26 -11.95 24.84
C SER A 242 3.47 -13.14 23.88
N PRO A 243 2.44 -13.90 23.46
CA PRO A 243 2.63 -15.02 22.55
C PRO A 243 3.01 -14.64 21.10
N TYR A 244 2.92 -13.35 20.75
CA TYR A 244 3.26 -12.85 19.42
C TYR A 244 4.66 -12.22 19.34
N ASP A 245 5.37 -12.13 20.46
CA ASP A 245 6.82 -11.88 20.52
C ASP A 245 7.54 -13.23 20.37
N THR A 246 7.80 -13.62 19.13
CA THR A 246 8.28 -14.97 18.81
C THR A 246 9.80 -15.09 18.81
N ASP A 247 10.52 -13.97 18.92
CA ASP A 247 11.98 -13.93 19.08
C ASP A 247 12.45 -13.36 20.44
N ASN A 248 11.52 -12.97 21.32
CA ASN A 248 11.72 -12.43 22.67
C ASN A 248 12.48 -11.10 22.70
N ASP A 249 12.29 -10.24 21.68
CA ASP A 249 12.89 -8.90 21.65
C ASP A 249 12.02 -7.81 22.35
N GLY A 250 10.87 -8.22 22.90
CA GLY A 250 9.90 -7.35 23.54
C GLY A 250 8.93 -6.68 22.57
N LYS A 251 8.89 -7.10 21.30
CA LYS A 251 7.96 -6.59 20.28
C LYS A 251 7.12 -7.71 19.68
N VAL A 252 5.92 -7.34 19.23
CA VAL A 252 5.10 -8.25 18.43
C VAL A 252 5.67 -8.35 17.02
N ASP A 253 5.95 -9.56 16.56
CA ASP A 253 6.64 -9.81 15.28
C ASP A 253 5.74 -9.63 14.06
N MET A 254 4.53 -10.18 14.14
CA MET A 254 3.61 -10.31 13.01
C MET A 254 2.26 -9.72 13.39
N VAL A 255 2.01 -8.49 12.95
CA VAL A 255 0.72 -7.80 13.11
C VAL A 255 0.10 -7.57 11.74
N PHE A 256 -1.12 -8.05 11.55
CA PHE A 256 -1.94 -7.80 10.37
C PHE A 256 -3.21 -7.08 10.79
N VAL A 257 -3.55 -6.01 10.09
CA VAL A 257 -4.82 -5.28 10.29
C VAL A 257 -5.64 -5.39 9.02
N TYR A 258 -6.81 -6.02 9.12
CA TYR A 258 -7.81 -6.04 8.06
C TYR A 258 -8.90 -5.04 8.42
N TYR A 259 -9.27 -4.19 7.47
CA TYR A 259 -10.26 -3.14 7.67
C TYR A 259 -11.44 -3.29 6.71
N ALA A 260 -12.60 -2.78 7.13
CA ALA A 260 -13.86 -2.77 6.38
C ALA A 260 -13.85 -1.90 5.12
#